data_AF-A0A5B6WFQ5-F1
#
_entry.id   AF-A0A5B6WFQ5-F1
#
_cell.length_a   1.000
_cell.length_b   1.000
_cell.length_c   1.000
_cell.angle_alpha   90.00
_cell.angle_beta   90.00
_cell.angle_gamma   90.00
#
_symmetry.space_group_name_H-M   'P 1'
#
loop_
_entity.id
_entity.type
_entity.pdbx_description
1 polymer ?
#
loop_
_entity_poly.entity_id
_entity_poly.type
_entity_poly.pdbx_seq_one_letter_code
_entity_poly.pdbx_strand_id
1 'polypeptide(L)'
;MASHALILLQIIVLSSLAATTFSLSPYYYQNICPQALPTIKTLVAAAVYKERRMGASLLRLHFHDCFVNGCDASILLDPSPTIDSEKGALANQNSARGFEVIDEIKAEVDKICGRPVVSCADILAVVARDSVVAVRICDHSSF
;
A
#
# COMPACT_ATOMS: atom_id res chain seq x y z
N MET A 1 29.02 -4.40 -43.88
CA MET A 1 27.82 -5.27 -43.67
C MET A 1 27.76 -5.86 -42.27
N ALA A 2 28.83 -6.42 -41.70
CA ALA A 2 28.84 -6.95 -40.32
C ALA A 2 28.55 -5.91 -39.22
N SER A 3 28.97 -4.66 -39.39
CA SER A 3 28.77 -3.57 -38.40
C SER A 3 27.29 -3.19 -38.21
N HIS A 4 26.52 -3.07 -39.31
CA HIS A 4 25.08 -2.76 -39.22
C HIS A 4 24.26 -3.90 -38.61
N ALA A 5 24.64 -5.16 -38.87
CA ALA A 5 24.00 -6.31 -38.25
C ALA A 5 24.26 -6.35 -36.73
N LEU A 6 25.46 -5.98 -36.29
CA LEU A 6 25.81 -5.90 -34.87
C LEU A 6 25.05 -4.77 -34.15
N ILE A 7 24.91 -3.61 -34.80
CA ILE A 7 24.13 -2.48 -34.29
C ILE A 7 22.64 -2.83 -34.22
N LEU A 8 22.09 -3.49 -35.25
CA LEU A 8 20.70 -3.96 -35.22
C LEU A 8 20.46 -4.95 -34.07
N LEU A 9 21.39 -5.89 -33.87
CA LEU A 9 21.32 -6.87 -32.79
C LEU A 9 21.35 -6.19 -31.41
N GLN A 10 22.21 -5.18 -31.23
CA GLN A 10 22.26 -4.39 -30.00
C GLN A 10 20.96 -3.62 -29.74
N ILE A 11 20.35 -3.03 -30.78
CA ILE A 11 19.04 -2.34 -30.67
C ILE A 11 17.93 -3.33 -30.30
N ILE A 12 17.93 -4.54 -30.85
CA ILE A 12 16.95 -5.59 -30.54
C ILE A 12 17.11 -6.11 -29.09
N VAL A 13 18.34 -6.27 -28.61
CA VAL A 13 18.60 -6.66 -27.20
C VAL A 13 18.20 -5.54 -26.24
N LEU A 14 18.46 -4.27 -26.57
CA LEU A 14 18.10 -3.14 -25.73
C LEU A 14 16.58 -2.90 -25.64
N SER A 15 15.86 -3.13 -26.75
CA SER A 15 14.39 -3.02 -26.81
C SER A 15 13.68 -4.17 -26.10
N SER A 16 14.25 -5.38 -26.08
CA SER A 16 13.68 -6.52 -25.34
C SER A 16 13.86 -6.39 -23.82
N LEU A 17 14.90 -5.73 -23.33
CA LEU A 17 15.06 -5.42 -21.90
C LEU A 17 14.03 -4.40 -21.38
N ALA A 18 13.63 -3.46 -22.24
CA ALA A 18 12.61 -2.45 -21.94
C ALA A 18 11.17 -3.02 -21.81
N ALA A 19 10.95 -4.27 -22.23
CA ALA A 19 9.63 -4.91 -22.23
C ALA A 19 9.29 -5.67 -20.93
N THR A 20 10.12 -5.57 -19.90
CA THR A 20 9.78 -6.16 -18.59
C THR A 20 8.75 -5.27 -17.88
N THR A 21 7.48 -5.52 -18.14
CA THR A 21 6.40 -4.95 -17.35
C THR A 21 6.35 -5.67 -16.00
N PHE A 22 6.67 -4.95 -14.92
CA PHE A 22 6.38 -5.44 -13.57
C PHE A 22 4.87 -5.34 -13.36
N SER A 23 4.18 -6.45 -13.62
CA SER A 23 2.72 -6.50 -13.46
C SER A 23 2.36 -6.87 -12.01
N LEU A 24 1.39 -6.14 -11.45
CA LEU A 24 0.80 -6.48 -10.15
C LEU A 24 -0.03 -7.76 -10.25
N SER A 25 -0.11 -8.53 -9.16
CA SER A 25 -0.91 -9.74 -9.09
C SER A 25 -1.72 -9.79 -7.79
N PRO A 26 -3.03 -10.09 -7.84
CA PRO A 26 -3.84 -10.26 -6.62
C PRO A 26 -3.39 -11.47 -5.78
N TYR A 27 -2.55 -12.35 -6.33
CA TYR A 27 -2.06 -13.56 -5.68
C TYR A 27 -0.60 -13.45 -5.21
N TYR A 28 0.01 -12.25 -5.25
CA TYR A 28 1.43 -12.05 -4.96
C TYR A 28 1.86 -12.67 -3.61
N TYR A 29 1.06 -12.49 -2.56
CA TYR A 29 1.36 -12.98 -1.22
C TYR A 29 0.87 -14.41 -0.93
N GLN A 30 0.14 -15.06 -1.85
CA GLN A 30 -0.58 -16.31 -1.57
C GLN A 30 0.34 -17.45 -1.11
N ASN A 31 1.57 -17.52 -1.66
CA ASN A 31 2.54 -18.55 -1.30
C ASN A 31 3.68 -18.03 -0.39
N ILE A 32 3.75 -16.72 -0.15
CA ILE A 32 4.82 -16.08 0.64
C ILE A 32 4.35 -15.84 2.07
N CYS A 33 3.15 -15.29 2.23
CA CYS A 33 2.50 -15.10 3.52
C CYS A 33 0.97 -15.21 3.36
N PRO A 34 0.43 -16.44 3.38
CA PRO A 34 -1.01 -16.67 3.18
C PRO A 34 -1.90 -15.97 4.21
N GLN A 35 -1.35 -15.69 5.41
CA GLN A 35 -2.07 -15.02 6.50
C GLN A 35 -2.03 -13.49 6.42
N ALA A 36 -1.30 -12.89 5.47
CA ALA A 36 -1.19 -11.44 5.36
C ALA A 36 -2.56 -10.74 5.17
N LEU A 37 -3.30 -11.09 4.11
CA LEU A 37 -4.58 -10.43 3.81
C LEU A 37 -5.67 -10.71 4.87
N PRO A 38 -5.83 -11.94 5.41
CA PRO A 38 -6.74 -12.19 6.52
C PRO A 38 -6.43 -11.38 7.79
N THR A 39 -5.15 -11.24 8.14
CA THR A 39 -4.71 -10.44 9.29
C THR A 39 -5.05 -8.96 9.09
N ILE A 40 -4.70 -8.39 7.93
CA ILE A 40 -5.03 -6.98 7.60
C ILE A 40 -6.54 -6.75 7.74
N LYS A 41 -7.37 -7.61 7.14
CA LYS A 41 -8.83 -7.49 7.20
C LYS A 41 -9.37 -7.46 8.63
N THR A 42 -8.83 -8.31 9.51
CA THR A 42 -9.27 -8.41 10.91
C THR A 42 -8.95 -7.13 11.68
N LEU A 43 -7.73 -6.60 11.53
CA LEU A 43 -7.30 -5.37 12.19
C LEU A 43 -8.05 -4.14 11.66
N VAL A 44 -8.29 -4.06 10.35
CA VAL A 44 -9.12 -2.99 9.77
C VAL A 44 -10.54 -3.04 10.32
N ALA A 45 -11.15 -4.22 10.41
CA ALA A 45 -12.49 -4.36 10.98
C ALA A 45 -12.53 -3.91 12.45
N ALA A 46 -11.52 -4.27 13.26
CA ALA A 46 -11.42 -3.82 14.64
C ALA A 46 -11.24 -2.30 14.76
N ALA A 47 -10.38 -1.70 13.92
CA ALA A 47 -10.16 -0.26 13.89
C ALA A 47 -11.43 0.52 13.50
N VAL A 48 -12.16 0.05 12.47
CA VAL A 48 -13.43 0.64 12.02
C VAL A 48 -14.55 0.45 13.05
N TYR A 49 -14.57 -0.69 13.74
CA TYR A 49 -15.52 -0.95 14.83
C TYR A 49 -15.28 0.02 15.99
N LYS A 50 -14.02 0.21 16.38
CA LYS A 50 -13.63 1.17 17.44
C LYS A 50 -13.96 2.61 17.05
N GLU A 51 -13.71 2.97 15.79
CA GLU A 51 -14.05 4.29 15.28
C GLU A 51 -14.51 4.22 13.81
N ARG A 52 -15.80 4.44 13.57
CA ARG A 52 -16.39 4.26 12.24
C ARG A 52 -15.78 5.17 11.17
N ARG A 53 -15.33 6.37 11.55
CA ARG A 53 -14.65 7.31 10.65
C ARG A 53 -13.27 6.81 10.19
N MET A 54 -12.65 5.87 10.91
CA MET A 54 -11.35 5.32 10.55
C MET A 54 -11.35 4.69 9.17
N GLY A 55 -12.46 4.08 8.74
CA GLY A 55 -12.57 3.52 7.38
C GLY A 55 -12.41 4.58 6.28
N ALA A 56 -12.95 5.78 6.49
CA ALA A 56 -12.76 6.90 5.56
C ALA A 56 -11.32 7.44 5.61
N SER A 57 -10.73 7.52 6.80
CA SER A 57 -9.33 7.96 6.98
C SER A 57 -8.34 7.04 6.27
N LEU A 58 -8.50 5.73 6.42
CA LEU A 58 -7.65 4.71 5.81
C LEU A 58 -7.79 4.67 4.28
N LEU A 59 -9.02 4.75 3.75
CA LEU A 59 -9.25 4.92 2.31
C LEU A 59 -8.55 6.17 1.76
N ARG A 60 -8.63 7.27 2.50
CA ARG A 60 -8.00 8.53 2.13
C ARG A 60 -6.48 8.45 2.09
N LEU A 61 -5.84 7.73 3.01
CA LEU A 61 -4.37 7.56 3.01
C LEU A 61 -3.89 6.92 1.71
N HIS A 62 -4.54 5.85 1.24
CA HIS A 62 -4.19 5.22 -0.03
C HIS A 62 -4.39 6.17 -1.22
N PHE A 63 -5.47 6.95 -1.23
CA PHE A 63 -5.68 7.96 -2.27
C PHE A 63 -4.57 9.01 -2.30
N HIS A 64 -4.19 9.57 -1.14
CA HIS A 64 -3.14 10.59 -1.08
C HIS A 64 -1.75 10.05 -1.41
N ASP A 65 -1.46 8.81 -1.04
CA ASP A 65 -0.23 8.11 -1.46
C ASP A 65 -0.18 8.03 -2.99
N CYS A 66 -1.18 7.40 -3.61
CA CYS A 66 -1.19 7.19 -5.05
C CYS A 66 -1.20 8.48 -5.90
N PHE A 67 -1.67 9.60 -5.35
CA PHE A 67 -1.73 10.88 -6.07
C PHE A 67 -0.40 11.63 -6.09
N VAL A 68 0.55 11.27 -5.23
CA VAL A 68 1.87 11.89 -5.16
C VAL A 68 2.91 10.82 -5.49
N ASN A 69 3.56 10.93 -6.65
CA ASN A 69 4.60 9.99 -7.12
C ASN A 69 4.20 8.50 -7.27
N GLY A 70 2.95 8.14 -6.97
CA GLY A 70 2.41 6.79 -7.15
C GLY A 70 2.19 6.07 -5.83
N CYS A 71 1.68 4.84 -5.87
CA CYS A 71 1.36 4.09 -4.66
C CYS A 71 2.63 3.43 -4.09
N ASP A 72 3.47 4.20 -3.41
CA ASP A 72 4.79 3.77 -2.94
C ASP A 72 4.98 3.89 -1.41
N ALA A 73 3.93 4.25 -0.67
CA ALA A 73 3.92 4.51 0.77
C ALA A 73 4.79 5.69 1.22
N SER A 74 5.15 6.60 0.31
CA SER A 74 5.88 7.84 0.64
C SER A 74 5.15 8.68 1.70
N ILE A 75 3.81 8.70 1.68
CA ILE A 75 3.00 9.43 2.66
C ILE A 75 3.21 8.97 4.11
N LEU A 76 3.69 7.73 4.31
CA LEU A 76 3.88 7.17 5.65
C LEU A 76 5.18 7.60 6.31
N LEU A 77 6.14 8.14 5.55
CA LEU A 77 7.45 8.52 6.05
C LEU A 77 7.35 9.73 6.99
N ASP A 78 7.96 9.60 8.17
CA ASP A 78 8.06 10.68 9.14
C ASP A 78 9.19 11.66 8.79
N PRO A 79 9.10 12.93 9.25
CA PRO A 79 10.13 13.91 8.99
C PRO A 79 11.45 13.50 9.62
N SER A 80 12.53 13.70 8.89
CA SER A 80 13.91 13.48 9.34
C SER A 80 14.83 14.55 8.74
N PRO A 81 16.12 14.65 9.15
CA PRO A 81 17.03 15.64 8.56
C PRO A 81 17.16 15.57 7.03
N THR A 82 16.85 14.43 6.43
CA THR A 82 16.93 14.21 4.97
C THR A 82 15.56 13.99 4.32
N ILE A 83 14.47 13.99 5.08
CA ILE A 83 13.12 13.72 4.57
C ILE A 83 12.20 14.85 5.02
N ASP A 84 11.75 15.65 4.05
CA ASP A 84 10.60 16.52 4.22
C ASP A 84 9.33 15.68 4.03
N SER A 85 8.60 15.46 5.13
CA SER A 85 7.50 14.48 5.15
C SER A 85 6.25 15.04 4.49
N GLU A 86 5.62 14.23 3.64
CA GLU A 86 4.32 14.55 3.04
C GLU A 86 3.21 14.73 4.09
N LYS A 87 3.38 14.22 5.32
CA LYS A 87 2.44 14.47 6.43
C LYS A 87 2.35 15.96 6.77
N GLY A 88 3.42 16.73 6.51
CA GLY A 88 3.47 18.18 6.70
C GLY A 88 2.88 19.00 5.55
N ALA A 89 2.59 18.38 4.40
CA ALA A 89 2.02 19.08 3.25
C ALA A 89 0.62 19.64 3.57
N LEU A 90 0.24 20.76 2.94
CA LEU A 90 -1.02 21.47 3.21
C LEU A 90 -2.26 20.56 3.19
N ALA A 91 -2.30 19.59 2.28
CA ALA A 91 -3.43 18.67 2.15
C ALA A 91 -3.50 17.63 3.29
N ASN A 92 -2.38 17.34 3.94
CA ASN A 92 -2.23 16.27 4.93
C ASN A 92 -2.11 16.81 6.37
N GLN A 93 -1.51 17.99 6.54
CA GLN A 93 -1.27 18.59 7.84
C GLN A 93 -2.57 18.77 8.63
N ASN A 94 -2.61 18.24 9.85
CA ASN A 94 -3.79 18.26 10.72
C ASN A 94 -5.06 17.66 10.08
N SER A 95 -4.89 16.76 9.10
CA SER A 95 -5.98 16.28 8.26
C SER A 95 -5.88 14.77 8.00
N ALA A 96 -4.74 14.31 7.47
CA ALA A 96 -4.46 12.88 7.30
C ALA A 96 -4.27 12.21 8.66
N ARG A 97 -4.80 10.99 8.82
CA ARG A 97 -4.81 10.25 10.10
C ARG A 97 -5.02 8.75 9.88
N GLY A 98 -4.78 7.96 10.92
CA GLY A 98 -4.82 6.50 10.86
C GLY A 98 -3.46 5.87 10.58
N PHE A 99 -2.38 6.64 10.68
CA PHE A 99 -1.00 6.16 10.55
C PHE A 99 -0.69 5.07 11.58
N GLU A 100 -1.17 5.27 12.81
CA GLU A 100 -1.05 4.34 13.92
C GLU A 100 -1.70 2.97 13.65
N VAL A 101 -2.79 2.95 12.87
CA VAL A 101 -3.45 1.71 12.45
C VAL A 101 -2.62 1.00 11.39
N ILE A 102 -1.97 1.74 10.48
CA ILE A 102 -1.06 1.16 9.50
C ILE A 102 0.17 0.56 10.20
N ASP A 103 0.72 1.22 11.21
CA ASP A 103 1.85 0.71 12.00
C ASP A 103 1.49 -0.58 12.75
N GLU A 104 0.32 -0.63 13.40
CA GLU A 104 -0.18 -1.83 14.07
C GLU A 104 -0.34 -2.99 13.08
N ILE A 105 -0.94 -2.72 11.92
CA ILE A 105 -1.10 -3.72 10.85
C ILE A 105 0.25 -4.21 10.36
N LYS A 106 1.20 -3.30 10.08
CA LYS A 106 2.53 -3.66 9.61
C LYS A 106 3.26 -4.55 10.61
N ALA A 107 3.22 -4.18 11.90
CA ALA A 107 3.85 -4.96 12.96
C ALA A 107 3.27 -6.37 13.08
N GLU A 108 1.94 -6.51 13.07
CA GLU A 108 1.30 -7.83 13.20
C GLU A 108 1.48 -8.68 11.94
N VAL A 109 1.47 -8.07 10.75
CA VAL A 109 1.76 -8.76 9.49
C VAL A 109 3.21 -9.28 9.47
N ASP A 110 4.19 -8.45 9.84
CA ASP A 110 5.60 -8.89 9.87
C ASP A 110 5.81 -10.02 10.88
N LYS A 111 5.12 -9.96 12.01
CA LYS A 111 5.11 -11.00 13.04
C LYS A 111 4.51 -12.31 12.52
N ILE A 112 3.32 -12.30 11.91
CA ILE A 112 2.67 -13.53 11.42
C ILE A 112 3.41 -14.14 10.22
N CYS A 113 4.05 -13.30 9.39
CA CYS A 113 4.85 -13.74 8.27
C CYS A 113 6.29 -14.16 8.68
N GLY A 114 6.69 -13.87 9.92
CA GLY A 114 8.03 -14.14 10.47
C GLY A 114 9.16 -13.30 9.87
N ARG A 115 8.83 -12.34 8.99
CA ARG A 115 9.76 -11.47 8.28
C ARG A 115 9.01 -10.33 7.56
N PRO A 116 9.68 -9.21 7.25
CA PRO A 116 9.08 -8.11 6.51
C PRO A 116 8.91 -8.45 5.02
N VAL A 117 7.77 -9.02 4.65
CA VAL A 117 7.48 -9.41 3.25
C VAL A 117 6.39 -8.58 2.59
N VAL A 118 5.41 -8.09 3.35
CA VAL A 118 4.33 -7.27 2.80
C VAL A 118 4.77 -5.81 2.80
N SER A 119 4.73 -5.17 1.63
CA SER A 119 5.09 -3.76 1.48
C SER A 119 4.07 -2.85 2.16
N CYS A 120 4.49 -1.67 2.61
CA CYS A 120 3.57 -0.68 3.18
C CYS A 120 2.58 -0.14 2.13
N ALA A 121 3.00 -0.06 0.86
CA ALA A 121 2.14 0.33 -0.25
C ALA A 121 0.99 -0.67 -0.45
N ASP A 122 1.29 -1.98 -0.41
CA ASP A 122 0.25 -3.00 -0.49
C ASP A 122 -0.65 -3.00 0.75
N ILE A 123 -0.10 -2.72 1.94
CA ILE A 123 -0.93 -2.53 3.15
C ILE A 123 -1.92 -1.40 2.91
N LEU A 124 -1.50 -0.22 2.43
CA LEU A 124 -2.42 0.89 2.13
C LEU A 124 -3.53 0.49 1.15
N ALA A 125 -3.17 -0.22 0.07
CA ALA A 125 -4.14 -0.68 -0.92
C ALA A 125 -5.19 -1.65 -0.34
N VAL A 126 -4.73 -2.65 0.43
CA VAL A 126 -5.62 -3.66 1.04
C VAL A 126 -6.47 -3.04 2.13
N VAL A 127 -5.88 -2.17 2.96
CA VAL A 127 -6.55 -1.46 4.04
C VAL A 127 -7.65 -0.54 3.51
N ALA A 128 -7.42 0.17 2.42
CA ALA A 128 -8.45 0.97 1.75
C ALA A 128 -9.63 0.12 1.27
N ARG A 129 -9.36 -1.03 0.64
CA ARG A 129 -10.39 -1.99 0.20
C ARG A 129 -11.20 -2.51 1.38
N ASP A 130 -10.53 -3.00 2.42
CA ASP A 130 -11.20 -3.58 3.59
C ASP A 130 -11.98 -2.53 4.39
N SER A 131 -11.51 -1.28 4.40
CA SER A 131 -12.24 -0.17 5.01
C SER A 131 -13.59 0.09 4.35
N VAL A 132 -13.64 0.09 3.02
CA VAL A 132 -14.89 0.24 2.25
C VAL A 132 -15.86 -0.91 2.54
N VAL A 133 -15.36 -2.14 2.71
CA VAL A 133 -16.17 -3.30 3.06
C VAL A 133 -16.68 -3.18 4.51
N ALA A 134 -15.83 -2.79 5.45
CA ALA A 134 -16.16 -2.70 6.87
C ALA A 134 -17.23 -1.63 7.15
N VAL A 135 -17.18 -0.46 6.49
CA VAL A 135 -18.18 0.60 6.69
C VAL A 135 -19.56 0.26 6.10
N ARG A 136 -19.63 -0.71 5.18
CA ARG A 136 -20.88 -1.21 4.59
C ARG A 136 -21.65 -2.16 5.49
N ILE A 137 -21.06 -2.65 6.59
CA ILE A 137 -21.83 -3.39 7.58
C ILE A 137 -22.71 -2.36 8.30
N CYS A 138 -23.94 -2.18 7.81
CA CYS A 138 -25.01 -1.58 8.59
C CYS A 138 -25.05 -2.33 9.91
N ASP A 139 -24.51 -1.68 10.93
CA ASP A 139 -24.58 -2.15 12.29
C ASP A 139 -26.07 -2.26 12.59
N HIS A 140 -26.60 -3.48 12.61
CA HIS A 140 -27.98 -3.76 13.01
C HIS A 140 -28.25 -3.34 14.47
N SER A 141 -27.22 -2.82 15.16
CA SER A 141 -27.24 -2.37 16.54
C SER A 141 -27.42 -0.86 16.71
N SER A 142 -27.49 -0.08 15.62
CA SER A 142 -27.44 1.40 15.67
C SER A 142 -28.66 2.13 15.05
N PHE A 143 -29.81 1.46 14.93
CA PHE A 143 -31.11 2.10 14.67
C PHE A 143 -32.19 1.53 15.60
#